data_AF-A0A182YRS6-F1
#
_entry.id   AF-A0A182YRS6-F1
#
_cell.length_a   1.000
_cell.length_b   1.000
_cell.length_c   1.000
_cell.angle_alpha   90.00
_cell.angle_beta   90.00
_cell.angle_gamma   90.00
#
_symmetry.space_group_name_H-M   'P 1'
#
loop_
_entity.id
_entity.type
_entity.pdbx_description
1 polymer ?
#
loop_
_entity_poly.entity_id
_entity_poly.type
_entity_poly.pdbx_seq_one_letter_code
_entity_poly.pdbx_strand_id
1 'polypeptide(L)'
;MQHFRKLITEEYKIFHMIYTDGSVDDSSAGCGIFSANTSNNIKLRENTSIFSAEAIAITIASEEGTVTDRPNVIFTDSASVLWRKAAIDSVSENRSLVYCWITGHCGIRGNETADQLANEGRRIK
;
A
#
# COMPACT_ATOMS: atom_id res chain seq x y z
N MET A 1 10.83 10.40 10.73
CA MET A 1 10.07 9.84 11.88
C MET A 1 9.16 10.84 12.60
N GLN A 2 9.63 12.01 13.05
CA GLN A 2 8.78 12.95 13.81
C GLN A 2 7.61 13.53 12.98
N HIS A 3 7.85 13.79 11.69
CA HIS A 3 6.82 14.29 10.75
C HIS A 3 5.73 13.24 10.45
N PHE A 4 6.11 11.99 10.16
CA PHE A 4 5.15 10.90 9.96
C PHE A 4 4.28 10.67 11.20
N ARG A 5 4.88 10.68 12.40
CA ARG A 5 4.12 10.57 13.66
C ARG A 5 3.09 11.68 13.80
N LYS A 6 3.46 12.92 13.46
CA LYS A 6 2.54 14.06 13.49
C LYS A 6 1.37 13.86 12.51
N LEU A 7 1.66 13.42 11.28
CA LEU A 7 0.64 13.15 10.26
C LEU A 7 -0.39 12.12 10.75
N ILE A 8 0.06 10.99 11.32
CA ILE A 8 -0.87 9.96 11.81
C ILE A 8 -1.64 10.39 13.07
N THR A 9 -1.05 11.24 13.93
CA THR A 9 -1.69 11.64 15.20
C THR A 9 -2.64 12.83 15.07
N GLU A 10 -2.40 13.71 14.10
CA GLU A 10 -3.15 14.96 13.93
C GLU A 10 -4.03 14.92 12.67
N GLU A 11 -3.46 14.66 11.50
CA GLU A 11 -4.15 14.77 10.20
C GLU A 11 -4.98 13.53 9.86
N TYR A 12 -4.41 12.34 10.07
CA TYR A 12 -5.03 11.05 9.72
C TYR A 12 -5.61 10.30 10.92
N LYS A 13 -5.89 11.01 12.02
CA LYS A 13 -6.37 10.40 13.28
C LYS A 13 -7.67 9.61 13.13
N ILE A 14 -8.56 10.08 12.25
CA ILE A 14 -9.85 9.43 11.98
C ILE A 14 -9.80 8.52 10.75
N PHE A 15 -8.66 8.48 10.05
CA PHE A 15 -8.52 7.70 8.83
C PHE A 15 -8.26 6.24 9.16
N HIS A 16 -8.79 5.36 8.33
CA HIS A 16 -8.34 3.99 8.29
C HIS A 16 -7.01 3.92 7.54
N MET A 17 -5.97 3.49 8.23
CA MET A 17 -4.61 3.41 7.70
C MET A 17 -4.39 2.05 7.06
N ILE A 18 -4.00 2.06 5.79
CA ILE A 18 -3.66 0.87 5.01
C ILE A 18 -2.23 1.04 4.50
N TYR A 19 -1.42 -0.01 4.59
CA TYR A 19 -0.04 -0.05 4.13
C TYR A 19 0.06 -1.10 3.03
N THR A 20 0.79 -0.78 1.97
CA THR A 20 0.95 -1.65 0.81
C THR A 20 2.40 -1.76 0.42
N ASP A 21 2.79 -2.94 -0.02
CA ASP A 21 4.11 -3.19 -0.58
C ASP A 21 4.06 -4.26 -1.69
N GLY A 22 4.96 -4.16 -2.66
CA GLY A 22 5.13 -5.12 -3.74
C GLY A 22 6.51 -5.78 -3.68
N SER A 23 6.55 -7.11 -3.82
CA SER A 23 7.81 -7.86 -3.79
C SER A 23 7.95 -8.76 -5.01
N VAL A 24 9.15 -8.76 -5.59
CA VAL A 24 9.50 -9.58 -6.76
C VAL A 24 10.86 -10.23 -6.52
N ASP A 25 10.99 -11.48 -6.96
CA ASP A 25 12.22 -12.28 -6.90
C ASP A 25 12.29 -13.20 -8.10
N ASP A 26 13.38 -13.18 -8.88
CA ASP A 26 13.60 -13.87 -10.16
C ASP A 26 12.37 -13.99 -11.09
N SER A 27 11.50 -14.98 -10.86
CA SER A 27 10.26 -15.22 -11.63
C SER A 27 8.98 -15.10 -10.80
N SER A 28 9.08 -14.94 -9.49
CA SER A 28 7.99 -14.89 -8.55
C SER A 28 7.66 -13.47 -8.10
N ALA A 29 6.39 -13.19 -7.90
CA ALA A 29 5.91 -11.90 -7.42
C ALA A 29 4.80 -12.07 -6.39
N GLY A 30 4.68 -11.08 -5.52
CA GLY A 30 3.67 -11.01 -4.48
C GLY A 30 3.42 -9.58 -4.06
N CYS A 31 2.30 -9.35 -3.40
CA CYS A 31 2.05 -8.08 -2.71
C CYS A 31 1.50 -8.31 -1.31
N GLY A 32 1.76 -7.33 -0.45
CA GLY A 32 1.36 -7.31 0.94
C GLY A 32 0.45 -6.12 1.20
N ILE A 33 -0.61 -6.35 1.97
CA ILE A 33 -1.55 -5.31 2.40
C ILE A 33 -1.77 -5.48 3.88
N PHE A 34 -1.52 -4.42 4.64
CA PHE A 34 -1.66 -4.41 6.08
C PHE A 34 -2.50 -3.22 6.54
N SER A 35 -3.52 -3.49 7.35
CA SER A 35 -4.36 -2.48 8.00
C SER A 35 -4.76 -2.95 9.39
N ALA A 36 -5.55 -2.15 10.10
CA ALA A 36 -6.10 -2.57 11.39
C ALA A 36 -7.06 -3.78 11.28
N ASN A 37 -7.66 -3.99 10.11
CA ASN A 37 -8.69 -5.01 9.88
C ASN A 37 -8.20 -6.16 9.00
N THR A 38 -7.14 -5.93 8.22
CA THR A 38 -6.70 -6.82 7.16
C THR A 38 -5.20 -7.05 7.23
N SER A 39 -4.78 -8.29 6.95
CA SER A 39 -3.39 -8.68 6.80
C SER A 39 -3.31 -9.70 5.67
N ASN A 40 -3.17 -9.20 4.45
CA ASN A 40 -3.21 -10.02 3.24
C ASN A 40 -1.81 -10.17 2.65
N ASN A 41 -1.42 -11.41 2.38
CA ASN A 41 -0.32 -11.76 1.49
C ASN A 41 -0.92 -12.37 0.22
N ILE A 42 -0.56 -11.85 -0.95
CA ILE A 42 -1.20 -12.24 -2.21
C ILE A 42 -0.12 -12.66 -3.19
N LYS A 43 -0.27 -13.86 -3.74
CA LYS A 43 0.56 -14.35 -4.85
C LYS A 43 0.15 -13.66 -6.14
N LEU A 44 1.13 -13.08 -6.83
CA LEU A 44 0.93 -12.51 -8.15
C LEU A 44 1.41 -13.48 -9.23
N ARG A 45 1.04 -13.16 -10.48
CA ARG A 45 1.48 -13.93 -11.64
C ARG A 45 3.00 -13.91 -11.74
N GLU A 46 3.56 -15.01 -12.23
CA GLU A 46 4.98 -15.06 -12.54
C GLU A 46 5.36 -13.96 -13.55
N ASN A 47 6.60 -13.48 -13.45
CA ASN A 47 7.13 -12.39 -14.28
C ASN A 47 6.39 -11.05 -14.13
N THR A 48 5.60 -10.87 -13.07
CA THR A 48 5.06 -9.54 -12.72
C THR A 48 6.22 -8.61 -12.35
N SER A 49 6.27 -7.42 -12.96
CA SER A 49 7.29 -6.43 -12.64
C SER A 49 7.08 -5.84 -11.24
N ILE A 50 8.15 -5.31 -10.63
CA ILE A 50 8.06 -4.63 -9.33
C ILE A 50 7.04 -3.49 -9.37
N PHE A 51 7.03 -2.69 -10.43
CA PHE A 51 6.05 -1.62 -10.63
C PHE A 51 4.61 -2.15 -10.65
N SER A 52 4.37 -3.27 -11.33
CA SER A 52 3.06 -3.89 -11.39
C SER A 52 2.64 -4.47 -10.04
N ALA A 53 3.57 -5.09 -9.29
CA ALA A 53 3.29 -5.61 -7.96
C ALA A 53 2.83 -4.50 -7.00
N GLU A 54 3.55 -3.39 -6.97
CA GLU A 54 3.20 -2.17 -6.22
C GLU A 54 1.83 -1.60 -6.63
N ALA A 55 1.58 -1.48 -7.95
CA ALA A 55 0.32 -0.96 -8.46
C ALA A 55 -0.87 -1.87 -8.11
N ILE A 56 -0.69 -3.19 -8.17
CA ILE A 56 -1.71 -4.16 -7.77
C ILE A 56 -1.98 -4.06 -6.27
N ALA A 57 -0.95 -3.96 -5.43
CA ALA A 57 -1.10 -3.78 -3.98
C ALA A 57 -1.98 -2.56 -3.64
N ILE A 58 -1.69 -1.41 -4.27
CA ILE A 58 -2.44 -0.17 -4.10
C ILE A 58 -3.88 -0.30 -4.61
N THR A 59 -4.09 -1.01 -5.73
CA THR A 59 -5.42 -1.19 -6.32
C THR A 59 -6.31 -2.00 -5.38
N ILE A 60 -5.80 -3.14 -4.89
CA ILE A 60 -6.54 -4.00 -3.95
C ILE A 60 -6.82 -3.24 -2.65
N ALA A 61 -5.83 -2.53 -2.10
CA ALA A 61 -6.03 -1.71 -0.90
C ALA A 61 -7.08 -0.60 -1.11
N SER A 62 -7.17 -0.03 -2.31
CA SER A 62 -8.17 0.99 -2.65
C SER A 62 -9.58 0.39 -2.68
N GLU A 63 -9.72 -0.83 -3.18
CA GLU A 63 -10.99 -1.58 -3.20
C GLU A 63 -11.40 -1.99 -1.78
N GLU A 64 -10.48 -2.51 -0.97
CA GLU A 64 -10.74 -2.88 0.43
C GLU A 64 -11.13 -1.67 1.29
N GLY A 65 -10.52 -0.51 1.05
CA GLY A 65 -10.84 0.73 1.76
C GLY A 65 -12.29 1.19 1.56
N THR A 66 -12.95 0.80 0.46
CA THR A 66 -14.36 1.17 0.21
C THR A 66 -15.35 0.58 1.20
N VAL A 67 -14.93 -0.42 1.99
CA VAL A 67 -15.79 -1.14 2.95
C VAL A 67 -15.93 -0.38 4.27
N THR A 68 -15.15 0.68 4.51
CA THR A 68 -15.17 1.43 5.78
C THR A 68 -15.96 2.73 5.68
N ASP A 69 -16.72 3.07 6.73
CA ASP A 69 -17.40 4.37 6.87
C ASP A 69 -16.44 5.56 7.14
N ARG A 70 -15.13 5.28 7.24
CA ARG A 70 -14.08 6.27 7.50
C ARG A 70 -13.33 6.60 6.22
N PRO A 71 -12.75 7.82 6.11
CA PRO A 71 -11.79 8.10 5.05
C PRO A 71 -10.57 7.18 5.21
N ASN A 72 -9.97 6.77 4.10
CA ASN A 72 -8.84 5.86 4.07
C ASN A 72 -7.58 6.59 3.63
N VAL A 73 -6.44 6.19 4.21
CA VAL A 73 -5.12 6.60 3.75
C VAL A 73 -4.31 5.36 3.40
N ILE A 74 -3.82 5.31 2.17
CA ILE A 74 -2.93 4.26 1.68
C ILE A 74 -1.50 4.78 1.72
N PHE A 75 -0.68 4.13 2.52
CA PHE A 75 0.76 4.34 2.60
C PHE A 75 1.50 3.37 1.69
N THR A 76 2.35 3.93 0.84
CA THR A 76 3.23 3.18 -0.07
C THR A 76 4.58 3.89 -0.14
N ASP A 77 5.66 3.14 -0.35
CA ASP A 77 6.98 3.69 -0.63
C ASP A 77 7.32 3.74 -2.12
N SER A 78 6.43 3.25 -2.99
CA SER A 78 6.56 3.30 -4.44
C SER A 78 6.19 4.67 -5.01
N ALA A 79 7.16 5.60 -4.98
CA ALA A 79 7.02 6.93 -5.59
C ALA A 79 6.64 6.84 -7.07
N SER A 80 7.15 5.85 -7.81
CA SER A 80 6.83 5.66 -9.24
C SER A 80 5.34 5.40 -9.49
N VAL A 81 4.69 4.60 -8.64
CA VAL A 81 3.27 4.29 -8.81
C VAL A 81 2.42 5.49 -8.43
N LEU A 82 2.75 6.19 -7.34
CA LEU A 82 2.04 7.40 -6.94
C LEU A 82 2.12 8.49 -8.01
N TRP A 83 3.29 8.71 -8.61
CA TRP A 83 3.42 9.69 -9.70
C TRP A 83 2.56 9.32 -10.90
N ARG A 84 2.58 8.05 -11.30
CA ARG A 84 1.76 7.57 -12.43
C ARG A 84 0.27 7.69 -12.11
N LYS A 85 -0.11 7.40 -10.87
CA LYS A 85 -1.50 7.44 -10.42
C LYS A 85 -2.00 8.87 -10.25
N ALA A 86 -1.21 9.80 -9.72
CA ALA A 86 -1.56 11.23 -9.69
C ALA A 86 -1.78 11.80 -11.10
N ALA A 87 -1.04 11.30 -12.11
CA ALA A 87 -1.28 11.67 -13.50
C ALA A 87 -2.60 11.12 -14.08
N ILE A 88 -3.17 10.07 -13.48
CA ILE A 88 -4.42 9.39 -13.89
C ILE A 88 -5.63 9.84 -13.03
N ASP A 89 -5.43 10.04 -11.73
CA ASP A 89 -6.44 10.38 -10.73
C ASP A 89 -6.89 11.85 -10.79
N SER A 90 -6.27 12.67 -11.64
CA SER A 90 -6.86 13.95 -12.11
C SER A 90 -8.27 13.78 -12.72
N VAL A 91 -8.74 12.53 -12.86
CA VAL A 91 -10.03 12.14 -13.44
C VAL A 91 -11.00 11.45 -12.43
N SER A 92 -10.68 11.25 -11.13
CA SER A 92 -11.57 10.49 -10.21
C SER A 92 -12.03 11.21 -8.93
N GLU A 93 -13.34 11.15 -8.64
CA GLU A 93 -14.05 11.88 -7.57
C GLU A 93 -14.18 11.10 -6.23
N ASN A 94 -13.27 10.19 -5.87
CA ASN A 94 -13.40 9.48 -4.60
C ASN A 94 -12.78 10.30 -3.45
N ARG A 95 -13.56 11.24 -2.90
CA ARG A 95 -13.16 12.20 -1.85
C ARG A 95 -12.76 11.56 -0.50
N SER A 96 -12.89 10.25 -0.35
CA SER A 96 -12.64 9.52 0.90
C SER A 96 -11.35 8.71 0.89
N LEU A 97 -10.50 8.80 -0.14
CA LEU A 97 -9.26 8.04 -0.27
C LEU A 97 -8.06 8.96 -0.51
N VAL A 98 -7.06 8.84 0.35
CA VAL A 98 -5.80 9.60 0.27
C VAL A 98 -4.65 8.63 0.03
N TYR A 99 -3.75 8.99 -0.88
CA TYR A 99 -2.49 8.27 -1.08
C TYR A 99 -1.35 9.07 -0.45
N CYS A 100 -0.53 8.42 0.35
CA CYS A 100 0.59 9.04 1.05
C CYS A 100 1.88 8.26 0.79
N TRP A 101 2.87 8.97 0.25
CA TRP A 101 4.20 8.40 0.09
C TRP A 101 4.94 8.39 1.43
N ILE A 102 5.56 7.26 1.75
CA ILE A 102 6.48 7.12 2.89
C ILE A 102 7.84 6.60 2.43
N THR A 103 8.86 6.85 3.22
CA THR A 103 10.19 6.28 2.95
C THR A 103 10.17 4.80 3.27
N GLY A 104 10.60 3.95 2.35
CA GLY A 104 10.83 2.52 2.62
C GLY A 104 11.88 2.30 3.73
N HIS A 105 11.80 1.15 4.40
CA HIS A 105 12.76 0.70 5.43
C HIS A 105 13.11 1.71 6.54
N CYS A 106 12.14 2.53 6.95
CA CYS A 106 12.39 3.61 7.91
C CYS A 106 11.92 3.34 9.35
N GLY A 107 11.56 2.09 9.71
CA GLY A 107 11.06 1.78 11.06
C GLY A 107 9.55 1.96 11.24
N ILE A 108 8.79 2.18 10.16
CA ILE A 108 7.32 2.28 10.23
C ILE A 108 6.77 0.86 10.25
N ARG A 109 6.35 0.41 11.43
CA ARG A 109 5.84 -0.96 11.66
C ARG A 109 4.81 -1.43 10.62
N GLY A 110 3.89 -0.56 10.22
CA GLY A 110 2.88 -0.89 9.20
C GLY A 110 3.49 -1.20 7.82
N ASN A 111 4.46 -0.38 7.39
CA ASN A 111 5.20 -0.60 6.14
C ASN A 111 6.07 -1.86 6.21
N GLU A 112 6.76 -2.07 7.33
CA GLU A 112 7.58 -3.26 7.53
C GLU A 112 6.75 -4.55 7.54
N THR A 113 5.52 -4.48 8.05
CA THR A 113 4.59 -5.61 8.00
C THR A 113 4.08 -5.84 6.58
N ALA A 114 3.77 -4.77 5.84
CA ALA A 114 3.40 -4.90 4.42
C ALA A 114 4.53 -5.52 3.57
N ASP A 115 5.79 -5.11 3.79
CA ASP A 115 6.97 -5.70 3.15
C ASP A 115 7.13 -7.19 3.47
N GLN A 116 6.94 -7.57 4.74
CA GLN A 116 6.96 -8.97 5.14
C GLN A 116 5.85 -9.78 4.43
N LEU A 117 4.62 -9.24 4.38
CA LEU A 117 3.50 -9.88 3.69
C LEU A 117 3.73 -10.01 2.18
N ALA A 118 4.34 -9.00 1.55
CA ALA A 118 4.68 -9.06 0.12
C ALA A 118 5.72 -10.16 -0.15
N ASN A 119 6.73 -10.24 0.71
CA ASN A 119 7.74 -11.31 0.69
C ASN A 119 7.16 -12.70 0.94
N GLU A 120 6.14 -12.82 1.79
CA GLU A 120 5.40 -14.08 1.99
C GLU A 120 4.54 -14.43 0.77
N GLY A 121 3.84 -13.44 0.20
CA GLY A 121 2.95 -13.59 -0.95
C GLY A 121 3.65 -14.21 -2.15
N ARG A 122 4.89 -13.76 -2.44
CA ARG A 122 5.70 -14.36 -3.52
C ARG A 122 6.15 -15.80 -3.24
N ARG A 123 6.05 -16.30 -2.00
CA ARG A 123 6.48 -17.67 -1.62
C ARG A 123 5.33 -18.68 -1.58
N ILE A 124 4.09 -18.21 -1.76
CA ILE A 124 2.91 -19.07 -1.90
C ILE A 124 3.08 -19.94 -3.15
N LYS A 125 2.78 -21.23 -3.00
CA LYS A 125 2.84 -22.26 -4.05
C LYS A 125 1.53 -22.40 -4.79
#